data_AF-A0A6I3J9P0-F1
#
_entry.id   AF-A0A6I3J9P0-F1
#
_cell.length_a   1.000
_cell.length_b   1.000
_cell.length_c   1.000
_cell.angle_alpha   90.00
_cell.angle_beta   90.00
_cell.angle_gamma   90.00
#
_symmetry.space_group_name_H-M   'P 1'
#
loop_
_entity.id
_entity.type
_entity.pdbx_description
1 polymer ?
#
loop_
_entity_poly.entity_id
_entity_poly.type
_entity_poly.pdbx_seq_one_letter_code
_entity_poly.pdbx_strand_id
1 'polypeptide(L)'
;MDRLVAADGLRVVALVSLLGGLAGYGWIAGAVFFLVLGGTMVPRAVGAPGALDATYCLTILVAAWAAVLDWYLAVPWLDVVVHAAATGLIAALVQFVLVRVGMASAAETALRLPRSAVMVMTTATGTTLAVVWELGEWFGHTYLDSRIQVGYDDTMGDLAAGMVGALVAGVLLGSGLLLRGVRR
;
A
#
# COMPACT_ATOMS: atom_id res chain seq x y z
N MET A 1 18.58 -22.47 0.27
CA MET A 1 17.23 -22.88 -0.15
C MET A 1 16.27 -21.89 0.45
N ASP A 2 15.87 -20.88 -0.33
CA ASP A 2 14.97 -19.84 0.14
C ASP A 2 13.63 -20.48 0.47
N ARG A 3 13.22 -20.38 1.75
CA ARG A 3 11.94 -20.92 2.21
C ARG A 3 10.83 -20.14 1.49
N LEU A 4 9.89 -20.86 0.88
CA LEU A 4 8.63 -20.29 0.42
C LEU A 4 8.00 -19.49 1.57
N VAL A 5 7.79 -18.19 1.35
CA VAL A 5 7.10 -17.32 2.31
C VAL A 5 5.64 -17.24 1.89
N ALA A 6 4.70 -17.09 2.83
CA ALA A 6 3.26 -17.01 2.52
C ALA A 6 2.93 -15.98 1.42
N ALA A 7 3.68 -14.87 1.37
CA ALA A 7 3.54 -13.82 0.36
C ALA A 7 3.93 -14.26 -1.07
N ASP A 8 4.66 -15.36 -1.25
CA ASP A 8 5.00 -15.87 -2.59
C ASP A 8 3.76 -16.43 -3.29
N GLY A 9 2.81 -16.99 -2.53
CA GLY A 9 1.50 -17.34 -3.06
C GLY A 9 0.76 -16.10 -3.58
N LEU A 10 0.83 -14.97 -2.88
CA LEU A 10 0.20 -13.72 -3.31
C LEU A 10 0.84 -13.17 -4.59
N ARG A 11 2.15 -13.32 -4.79
CA ARG A 11 2.83 -12.95 -6.04
C ARG A 11 2.37 -13.79 -7.22
N VAL A 12 2.18 -15.09 -7.00
CA VAL A 12 1.58 -15.98 -8.02
C VAL A 12 0.15 -15.55 -8.32
N VAL A 13 -0.65 -15.22 -7.30
CA VAL A 13 -2.00 -14.68 -7.48
C VAL A 13 -1.98 -13.37 -8.27
N ALA A 14 -1.02 -12.48 -8.02
CA ALA A 14 -0.86 -11.23 -8.79
C ALA A 14 -0.53 -11.50 -10.26
N LEU A 15 0.37 -12.45 -10.53
CA LEU A 15 0.69 -12.87 -11.90
C LEU A 15 -0.53 -13.47 -12.62
N VAL A 16 -1.27 -14.35 -11.95
CA VAL A 16 -2.49 -14.94 -12.51
C VAL A 16 -3.56 -13.86 -12.73
N SER A 17 -3.68 -12.90 -11.80
CA SER A 17 -4.60 -11.77 -11.93
C SER A 17 -4.23 -10.85 -13.08
N LEU A 18 -2.93 -10.65 -13.35
CA LEU A 18 -2.46 -9.93 -14.54
C LEU A 18 -2.90 -10.63 -15.83
N LEU A 19 -2.65 -11.93 -15.94
CA LEU A 19 -3.03 -12.69 -17.13
C LEU A 19 -4.55 -12.75 -17.32
N GLY A 20 -5.29 -13.02 -16.24
CA GLY A 20 -6.75 -13.07 -16.25
C GLY A 20 -7.40 -11.72 -16.47
N GLY A 21 -6.86 -10.66 -15.85
CA GLY A 21 -7.29 -9.27 -16.02
C GLY A 21 -7.13 -8.80 -17.46
N LEU A 22 -5.95 -9.02 -18.04
CA LEU A 22 -5.69 -8.66 -19.44
C LEU A 22 -6.59 -9.42 -20.42
N ALA A 23 -6.78 -10.73 -20.20
CA ALA A 23 -7.58 -11.57 -21.08
C ALA A 23 -9.11 -11.37 -20.93
N GLY A 24 -9.58 -11.12 -19.70
CA GLY A 24 -11.00 -11.08 -19.38
C GLY A 24 -11.61 -9.68 -19.23
N TYR A 25 -10.80 -8.68 -18.87
CA TYR A 25 -11.27 -7.34 -18.48
C TYR A 25 -10.57 -6.20 -19.23
N GLY A 26 -9.69 -6.53 -20.19
CA GLY A 26 -9.07 -5.57 -21.10
C GLY A 26 -7.74 -4.99 -20.61
N TRP A 27 -7.17 -4.10 -21.44
CA TRP A 27 -5.80 -3.62 -21.25
C TRP A 27 -5.61 -2.74 -20.01
N ILE A 28 -6.63 -1.99 -19.60
CA ILE A 28 -6.59 -1.17 -18.36
C ILE A 28 -6.49 -2.06 -17.13
N ALA A 29 -7.32 -3.12 -17.04
CA ALA A 29 -7.21 -4.11 -15.97
C ALA A 29 -5.83 -4.79 -15.99
N GLY A 30 -5.31 -5.12 -17.18
CA GLY A 30 -3.94 -5.60 -17.33
C GLY A 30 -2.89 -4.63 -16.77
N ALA A 31 -3.01 -3.32 -17.05
CA ALA A 31 -2.10 -2.30 -16.53
C ALA A 31 -2.17 -2.18 -15.00
N VAL A 32 -3.37 -2.21 -14.41
CA VAL A 32 -3.57 -2.20 -12.95
C VAL A 32 -2.92 -3.42 -12.31
N PHE A 33 -3.15 -4.63 -12.83
CA PHE A 33 -2.52 -5.83 -12.28
C PHE A 33 -1.02 -5.91 -12.55
N PHE A 34 -0.51 -5.26 -13.60
CA PHE A 34 0.93 -5.12 -13.82
C PHE A 34 1.56 -4.23 -12.74
N LEU A 35 0.91 -3.12 -12.41
CA LEU A 35 1.30 -2.25 -11.29
C LEU A 35 1.28 -3.04 -9.97
N VAL A 36 0.22 -3.82 -9.70
CA VAL A 36 0.11 -4.66 -8.50
C VAL A 36 1.21 -5.71 -8.45
N LEU A 37 1.47 -6.41 -9.57
CA LEU A 37 2.54 -7.41 -9.64
C LEU A 37 3.89 -6.77 -9.29
N GLY A 38 4.20 -5.60 -9.87
CA GLY A 38 5.39 -4.82 -9.51
C GLY A 38 5.40 -4.44 -8.02
N GLY A 39 4.27 -3.95 -7.50
CA GLY A 39 4.09 -3.59 -6.09
C GLY A 39 4.36 -4.77 -5.15
N THR A 40 3.84 -5.96 -5.46
CA THR A 40 4.08 -7.17 -4.64
C THR A 40 5.56 -7.58 -4.60
N MET A 41 6.40 -7.13 -5.55
CA MET A 41 7.84 -7.42 -5.53
C MET A 41 8.60 -6.48 -4.58
N VAL A 42 8.06 -5.31 -4.24
CA VAL A 42 8.75 -4.31 -3.41
C VAL A 42 9.09 -4.85 -2.02
N PRO A 43 8.15 -5.42 -1.22
CA PRO A 43 8.49 -5.95 0.11
C PRO A 43 9.55 -7.04 0.07
N ARG A 44 9.54 -7.89 -0.97
CA ARG A 44 10.54 -8.95 -1.17
C ARG A 44 11.91 -8.39 -1.49
N ALA A 45 11.98 -7.42 -2.41
CA ALA A 45 13.23 -6.79 -2.82
C ALA A 45 13.95 -6.11 -1.63
N VAL A 46 13.19 -5.56 -0.68
CA VAL A 46 13.75 -4.85 0.49
C VAL A 46 13.92 -5.75 1.72
N GLY A 47 13.45 -7.01 1.66
CA GLY A 47 13.51 -7.97 2.75
C GLY A 47 12.59 -7.60 3.92
N ALA A 48 11.37 -7.14 3.63
CA ALA A 48 10.38 -6.77 4.63
C ALA A 48 9.96 -7.96 5.52
N PRO A 49 9.51 -7.71 6.77
CA PRO A 49 8.97 -8.76 7.62
C PRO A 49 7.78 -9.46 6.96
N GLY A 50 7.71 -10.79 7.08
CA GLY A 50 6.72 -11.59 6.35
C GLY A 50 5.25 -11.20 6.60
N ALA A 51 4.91 -10.70 7.79
CA ALA A 51 3.56 -10.20 8.07
C ALA A 51 3.26 -8.91 7.29
N LEU A 52 4.18 -7.95 7.29
CA LEU A 52 4.04 -6.70 6.52
C LEU A 52 3.98 -6.99 5.02
N ASP A 53 4.83 -7.90 4.53
CA ASP A 53 4.80 -8.36 3.13
C ASP A 53 3.44 -8.95 2.76
N ALA A 54 2.95 -9.92 3.55
CA ALA A 54 1.69 -10.60 3.25
C ALA A 54 0.48 -9.65 3.33
N THR A 55 0.38 -8.80 4.36
CA THR A 55 -0.75 -7.87 4.47
C THR A 55 -0.71 -6.80 3.39
N TYR A 56 0.47 -6.23 3.10
CA TYR A 56 0.66 -5.30 1.98
C TYR A 56 0.21 -5.90 0.65
N CYS A 57 0.74 -7.08 0.30
CA CYS A 57 0.44 -7.74 -0.97
C CYS A 57 -1.04 -8.10 -1.10
N LEU A 58 -1.66 -8.59 -0.02
CA LEU A 58 -3.08 -8.91 0.00
C LEU A 58 -3.94 -7.66 -0.19
N THR A 59 -3.63 -6.57 0.50
CA THR A 59 -4.38 -5.33 0.41
C THR A 59 -4.38 -4.76 -1.02
N ILE A 60 -3.21 -4.67 -1.67
CA ILE A 60 -3.14 -4.13 -3.04
C ILE A 60 -3.78 -5.06 -4.07
N LEU A 61 -3.79 -6.39 -3.83
CA LEU A 61 -4.51 -7.35 -4.66
C LEU A 61 -6.03 -7.19 -4.54
N VAL A 62 -6.53 -7.06 -3.31
CA VAL A 62 -7.95 -6.83 -3.06
C VAL A 62 -8.38 -5.50 -3.66
N ALA A 63 -7.58 -4.44 -3.50
CA ALA A 63 -7.83 -3.13 -4.07
C ALA A 63 -8.00 -3.19 -5.59
N ALA A 64 -7.09 -3.86 -6.28
CA ALA A 64 -7.14 -3.98 -7.74
C ALA A 64 -8.35 -4.78 -8.23
N TRP A 65 -8.71 -5.88 -7.56
CA TRP A 65 -9.92 -6.61 -7.91
C TRP A 65 -11.19 -5.82 -7.59
N ALA A 66 -11.21 -5.09 -6.48
CA ALA A 66 -12.33 -4.23 -6.12
C ALA A 66 -12.55 -3.13 -7.17
N ALA A 67 -11.47 -2.52 -7.67
CA ALA A 67 -11.53 -1.55 -8.76
C ALA A 67 -11.98 -2.18 -10.09
N VAL A 68 -11.37 -3.30 -10.51
CA VAL A 68 -11.67 -3.94 -11.80
C VAL A 68 -13.09 -4.51 -11.88
N LEU A 69 -13.66 -4.93 -10.75
CA LEU A 69 -15.00 -5.51 -10.65
C LEU A 69 -16.06 -4.50 -10.18
N ASP A 70 -15.74 -3.21 -10.13
CA ASP A 70 -16.64 -2.14 -9.71
C ASP A 70 -17.24 -2.36 -8.30
N TRP A 71 -16.49 -2.99 -7.39
CA TRP A 71 -16.96 -3.24 -6.01
C TRP A 71 -17.11 -1.95 -5.21
N TYR A 72 -16.33 -0.91 -5.52
CA TYR A 72 -16.49 0.40 -4.88
C TYR A 72 -17.82 1.05 -5.24
N LEU A 73 -18.36 0.80 -6.43
CA LEU A 73 -19.71 1.25 -6.77
C LEU A 73 -20.78 0.49 -5.99
N ALA A 74 -20.59 -0.82 -5.80
CA ALA A 74 -21.54 -1.67 -5.07
C ALA A 74 -21.49 -1.46 -3.55
N VAL A 75 -20.30 -1.16 -3.01
CA VAL A 75 -20.01 -1.02 -1.59
C VAL A 75 -19.10 0.20 -1.38
N PRO A 76 -19.64 1.44 -1.37
CA PRO A 76 -18.83 2.66 -1.41
C PRO A 76 -17.86 2.84 -0.23
N TRP A 77 -18.23 2.37 0.97
CA TRP A 77 -17.33 2.46 2.13
C TRP A 77 -16.11 1.56 2.01
N LEU A 78 -16.12 0.57 1.11
CA LEU A 78 -14.98 -0.32 0.89
C LEU A 78 -13.77 0.47 0.40
N ASP A 79 -13.99 1.49 -0.44
CA ASP A 79 -12.91 2.28 -1.04
C ASP A 79 -12.13 3.02 0.04
N VAL A 80 -12.85 3.74 0.89
CA VAL A 80 -12.33 4.42 2.08
C VAL A 80 -11.51 3.48 2.98
N VAL A 81 -11.99 2.25 3.21
CA VAL A 81 -11.28 1.25 4.03
C VAL A 81 -10.00 0.78 3.34
N VAL A 82 -10.05 0.57 2.02
CA VAL A 82 -8.89 0.18 1.22
C VAL A 82 -7.86 1.31 1.18
N HIS A 83 -8.26 2.56 0.98
CA HIS A 83 -7.38 3.73 1.00
C HIS A 83 -6.67 3.87 2.35
N ALA A 84 -7.41 3.71 3.47
CA ALA A 84 -6.80 3.69 4.80
C ALA A 84 -5.77 2.55 4.96
N ALA A 85 -6.14 1.32 4.60
CA ALA A 85 -5.28 0.16 4.77
C ALA A 85 -4.04 0.22 3.87
N ALA A 86 -4.23 0.48 2.58
CA ALA A 86 -3.17 0.55 1.58
C ALA A 86 -2.19 1.67 1.92
N THR A 87 -2.68 2.89 2.17
CA THR A 87 -1.82 4.02 2.52
C THR A 87 -1.02 3.77 3.79
N GLY A 88 -1.65 3.22 4.84
CA GLY A 88 -0.96 2.87 6.08
C GLY A 88 0.15 1.83 5.87
N LEU A 89 -0.12 0.77 5.11
CA LEU A 89 0.85 -0.29 4.83
C LEU A 89 1.99 0.19 3.92
N ILE A 90 1.68 0.98 2.88
CA ILE A 90 2.69 1.60 2.01
C ILE A 90 3.58 2.55 2.84
N ALA A 91 2.99 3.40 3.68
CA ALA A 91 3.74 4.30 4.55
C ALA A 91 4.67 3.52 5.50
N ALA A 92 4.18 2.43 6.10
CA ALA A 92 5.01 1.58 6.95
C ALA A 92 6.17 0.91 6.18
N LEU A 93 5.91 0.46 4.95
CA LEU A 93 6.93 -0.11 4.09
C LEU A 93 8.00 0.93 3.73
N VAL A 94 7.61 2.18 3.42
CA VAL A 94 8.57 3.26 3.16
C VAL A 94 9.44 3.54 4.37
N GLN A 95 8.86 3.60 5.59
CA GLN A 95 9.67 3.75 6.80
C GLN A 95 10.65 2.60 6.99
N PHE A 96 10.23 1.36 6.70
CA PHE A 96 11.13 0.20 6.71
C PHE A 96 12.27 0.36 5.70
N VAL A 97 11.98 0.79 4.47
CA VAL A 97 13.00 1.03 3.43
C VAL A 97 14.00 2.09 3.87
N LEU A 98 13.53 3.24 4.38
CA LEU A 98 14.39 4.32 4.88
C LEU A 98 15.36 3.82 5.97
N VAL A 99 14.88 2.95 6.85
CA VAL A 99 15.73 2.30 7.85
C VAL A 99 16.76 1.36 7.22
N ARG A 100 16.35 0.56 6.23
CA ARG A 100 17.22 -0.41 5.56
C ARG A 100 18.32 0.23 4.74
N VAL A 101 18.06 1.36 4.08
CA VAL A 101 19.05 2.10 3.28
C VAL A 101 19.92 3.06 4.10
N GLY A 102 19.73 3.10 5.42
CA GLY A 102 20.52 3.93 6.33
C GLY A 102 20.17 5.42 6.30
N MET A 103 19.05 5.81 5.66
CA MET A 103 18.52 7.18 5.70
C MET A 103 17.83 7.50 7.04
N ALA A 104 17.48 6.48 7.80
CA ALA A 104 17.13 6.56 9.22
C ALA A 104 17.83 5.41 9.94
N SER A 105 18.60 5.62 11.01
CA SER A 105 19.15 4.45 11.70
C SER A 105 18.05 3.77 12.53
N ALA A 106 18.03 2.43 12.55
CA ALA A 106 17.14 1.66 13.43
C ALA A 106 17.32 2.05 14.90
N ALA A 107 18.53 2.48 15.28
CA ALA A 107 18.84 3.04 16.60
C ALA A 107 18.28 4.46 16.77
N GLU A 108 18.25 5.31 15.75
CA GLU A 108 17.55 6.60 15.81
C GLU A 108 16.04 6.38 15.93
N THR A 109 15.44 5.47 15.17
CA THR A 109 14.00 5.17 15.26
C THR A 109 13.60 4.49 16.58
N ALA A 110 14.46 3.63 17.15
CA ALA A 110 14.16 2.87 18.37
C ALA A 110 14.73 3.49 19.67
N LEU A 111 15.78 4.32 19.61
CA LEU A 111 16.49 4.84 20.78
C LEU A 111 16.61 6.38 20.83
N ARG A 112 16.21 7.15 19.80
CA ARG A 112 16.39 8.63 19.83
C ARG A 112 15.26 9.49 19.27
N LEU A 113 14.44 8.99 18.34
CA LEU A 113 13.30 9.73 17.84
C LEU A 113 12.13 9.60 18.83
N PRO A 114 11.54 10.71 19.28
CA PRO A 114 10.32 10.62 20.06
C PRO A 114 9.24 9.93 19.21
N ARG A 115 8.37 9.14 19.85
CA ARG A 115 7.30 8.40 19.17
C ARG A 115 6.44 9.30 18.29
N SER A 116 6.23 10.54 18.74
CA SER A 116 5.55 11.59 17.98
C SER A 116 6.24 11.92 16.66
N ALA A 117 7.58 11.92 16.58
CA ALA A 117 8.29 12.15 15.33
C ALA A 117 8.05 10.99 14.33
N VAL A 118 8.11 9.74 14.78
CA VAL A 118 7.80 8.58 13.92
C VAL A 118 6.36 8.65 13.41
N MET A 119 5.41 9.00 14.29
CA MET A 119 4.01 9.21 13.92
C MET A 119 3.85 10.30 12.86
N VAL A 120 4.43 11.48 13.10
CA VAL A 120 4.33 12.63 12.18
C VAL A 120 4.96 12.31 10.82
N MET A 121 6.17 11.74 10.81
CA MET A 121 6.85 11.39 9.55
C MET A 121 6.10 10.31 8.76
N THR A 122 5.59 9.28 9.45
CA THR A 122 4.81 8.22 8.79
C THR A 122 3.51 8.78 8.21
N THR A 123 2.82 9.62 8.99
CA THR A 123 1.58 10.29 8.54
C THR A 123 1.85 11.17 7.34
N ALA A 124 2.85 12.06 7.41
CA ALA A 124 3.21 12.95 6.31
C ALA A 124 3.62 12.18 5.05
N THR A 125 4.38 11.09 5.21
CA THR A 125 4.76 10.19 4.10
C THR A 125 3.53 9.57 3.45
N GLY A 126 2.65 8.97 4.26
CA GLY A 126 1.43 8.34 3.76
C GLY A 126 0.48 9.34 3.10
N THR A 127 0.26 10.51 3.71
CA THR A 127 -0.56 11.57 3.09
C THR A 127 0.03 12.04 1.77
N THR A 128 1.35 12.19 1.68
CA THR A 128 2.01 12.57 0.41
C THR A 128 1.78 11.51 -0.66
N LEU A 129 1.88 10.23 -0.30
CA LEU A 129 1.65 9.12 -1.21
C LEU A 129 0.18 8.99 -1.62
N ALA A 130 -0.76 9.27 -0.71
CA ALA A 130 -2.17 9.34 -1.01
C ALA A 130 -2.44 10.47 -2.03
N VAL A 131 -1.86 11.65 -1.85
CA VAL A 131 -1.95 12.73 -2.86
C VAL A 131 -1.39 12.30 -4.22
N VAL A 132 -0.27 11.58 -4.25
CA VAL A 132 0.28 11.04 -5.52
C VAL A 132 -0.67 10.04 -6.16
N TRP A 133 -1.34 9.21 -5.35
CA TRP A 133 -2.35 8.26 -5.83
C TRP A 133 -3.56 8.97 -6.45
N GLU A 134 -4.13 9.97 -5.77
CA GLU A 134 -5.25 10.78 -6.29
C GLU A 134 -4.90 11.48 -7.61
N LEU A 135 -3.66 11.98 -7.74
CA LEU A 135 -3.18 12.54 -9.00
C LEU A 135 -3.09 11.47 -10.11
N GLY A 136 -2.74 10.24 -9.73
CA GLY A 136 -2.74 9.08 -10.62
C GLY A 136 -4.15 8.68 -11.05
N GLU A 137 -5.13 8.69 -10.15
CA GLU A 137 -6.53 8.41 -10.45
C GLU A 137 -7.15 9.50 -11.33
N TRP A 138 -6.92 10.76 -11.01
CA TRP A 138 -7.30 11.87 -11.87
C TRP A 138 -6.71 11.73 -13.29
N PHE A 139 -5.42 11.40 -13.40
CA PHE A 139 -4.78 11.18 -14.68
C PHE A 139 -5.39 9.98 -15.42
N GLY A 140 -5.58 8.86 -14.72
CA GLY A 140 -6.20 7.66 -15.27
C GLY A 140 -7.60 7.93 -15.79
N HIS A 141 -8.44 8.60 -15.00
CA HIS A 141 -9.78 9.00 -15.37
C HIS A 141 -9.79 9.90 -16.61
N THR A 142 -8.92 10.92 -16.61
CA THR A 142 -8.91 11.96 -17.64
C THR A 142 -8.40 11.45 -18.98
N TYR A 143 -7.39 10.57 -18.98
CA TYR A 143 -6.65 10.22 -20.19
C TYR A 143 -6.75 8.74 -20.60
N LEU A 144 -7.16 7.84 -19.71
CA LEU A 144 -7.11 6.38 -19.95
C LEU A 144 -8.51 5.74 -19.94
N ASP A 145 -9.28 5.93 -18.87
CA ASP A 145 -10.58 5.30 -18.67
C ASP A 145 -11.47 6.12 -17.73
N SER A 146 -12.56 6.68 -18.25
CA SER A 146 -13.51 7.49 -17.46
C SER A 146 -14.30 6.68 -16.43
N ARG A 147 -14.12 5.36 -16.36
CA ARG A 147 -14.68 4.50 -15.29
C ARG A 147 -13.82 4.48 -14.03
N ILE A 148 -12.59 5.00 -14.08
CA ILE A 148 -11.80 5.22 -12.85
C ILE A 148 -12.56 6.24 -12.00
N GLN A 149 -12.84 5.87 -10.76
CA GLN A 149 -13.64 6.70 -9.87
C GLN A 149 -12.82 7.92 -9.44
N VAL A 150 -13.44 9.09 -9.56
CA VAL A 150 -12.90 10.37 -9.12
C VAL A 150 -14.07 11.26 -8.70
N GLY A 151 -13.83 12.17 -7.76
CA GLY A 151 -14.83 13.13 -7.31
C GLY A 151 -14.29 13.98 -6.16
N TYR A 152 -14.94 15.11 -5.87
CA TYR A 152 -14.47 15.95 -4.76
C TYR A 152 -14.62 15.23 -3.41
N ASP A 153 -15.79 14.66 -3.14
CA ASP A 153 -16.05 13.95 -1.88
C ASP A 153 -15.26 12.64 -1.79
N ASP A 154 -15.04 12.00 -2.94
CA ASP A 154 -14.26 10.78 -3.14
C ASP A 154 -12.79 11.04 -2.75
N THR A 155 -12.11 11.90 -3.51
CA THR A 155 -10.71 12.30 -3.25
C THR A 155 -10.51 12.85 -1.84
N MET A 156 -11.43 13.68 -1.34
CA MET A 156 -11.30 14.20 0.04
C MET A 156 -11.50 13.11 1.09
N GLY A 157 -12.41 12.16 0.85
CA GLY A 157 -12.65 11.00 1.69
C GLY A 157 -11.44 10.08 1.73
N ASP A 158 -10.85 9.81 0.58
CA ASP A 158 -9.70 8.93 0.40
C ASP A 158 -8.41 9.51 0.95
N LEU A 159 -8.17 10.81 0.77
CA LEU A 159 -7.07 11.52 1.43
C LEU A 159 -7.21 11.50 2.95
N ALA A 160 -8.42 11.72 3.47
CA ALA A 160 -8.69 11.69 4.90
C ALA A 160 -8.48 10.27 5.46
N ALA A 161 -9.00 9.25 4.78
CA ALA A 161 -8.85 7.85 5.15
C ALA A 161 -7.40 7.40 5.10
N GLY A 162 -6.69 7.74 4.02
CA GLY A 162 -5.27 7.48 3.83
C GLY A 162 -4.41 8.13 4.92
N MET A 163 -4.71 9.38 5.29
CA MET A 163 -4.05 10.07 6.40
C MET A 163 -4.28 9.34 7.73
N VAL A 164 -5.52 8.91 8.02
CA VAL A 164 -5.82 8.14 9.24
C VAL A 164 -5.09 6.80 9.25
N GLY A 165 -5.07 6.09 8.12
CA GLY A 165 -4.33 4.84 7.97
C GLY A 165 -2.82 5.01 8.20
N ALA A 166 -2.23 6.06 7.64
CA ALA A 166 -0.82 6.42 7.84
C ALA A 166 -0.52 6.81 9.30
N LEU A 167 -1.43 7.52 9.96
CA LEU A 167 -1.32 7.84 11.38
C LEU A 167 -1.33 6.58 12.24
N VAL A 168 -2.27 5.66 12.00
CA VAL A 168 -2.34 4.37 12.71
C VAL A 168 -1.05 3.57 12.50
N ALA A 169 -0.55 3.50 11.27
CA ALA A 169 0.73 2.85 10.97
C ALA A 169 1.89 3.50 11.75
N GLY A 170 1.94 4.84 11.81
CA GLY A 170 2.93 5.59 12.56
C GLY A 170 2.87 5.33 14.07
N VAL A 171 1.67 5.22 14.65
CA VAL A 171 1.46 4.83 16.06
C VAL A 171 1.98 3.42 16.32
N LEU A 172 1.66 2.47 15.44
CA LEU A 172 2.09 1.08 15.56
C LEU A 172 3.61 0.94 15.45
N LEU A 173 4.25 1.66 14.51
CA LEU A 173 5.70 1.71 14.37
C LEU A 173 6.38 2.35 15.59
N GLY A 174 5.90 3.52 16.00
CA GLY A 174 6.40 4.23 17.20
C GLY A 174 6.20 3.43 18.48
N SER A 175 5.27 2.47 18.50
CA SER A 175 5.06 1.55 19.61
C SER A 175 6.08 0.43 19.74
N GLY A 176 6.89 0.21 18.72
CA GLY A 176 7.83 -0.91 18.65
C GLY A 176 7.14 -2.27 18.48
N LEU A 177 5.80 -2.32 18.39
CA LEU A 177 5.03 -3.55 18.24
C LEU A 177 5.40 -4.29 16.94
N LEU A 178 5.69 -3.52 15.87
CA LEU A 178 6.13 -4.04 14.58
C LEU A 178 7.64 -4.39 14.53
N LEU A 179 8.42 -3.93 15.52
CA LEU A 179 9.85 -4.21 15.64
C LEU A 179 10.16 -5.39 16.58
N ARG A 180 9.15 -5.92 17.30
CA ARG A 180 9.26 -7.14 18.12
C ARG A 180 9.43 -8.37 17.23
N GLY A 181 10.66 -8.67 16.85
CA GLY A 181 10.99 -9.86 16.06
C GLY A 181 12.16 -9.69 15.09
N VAL A 182 12.54 -8.45 14.78
CA VAL A 182 13.76 -8.14 14.03
C VAL A 182 14.94 -8.30 15.00
N ARG A 183 15.36 -9.55 15.26
CA ARG A 183 16.60 -9.81 16.00
C ARG A 183 17.78 -9.27 15.17
N ARG A 184 18.70 -8.62 15.88
CA ARG A 184 20.04 -8.26 15.38
C ARG A 184 20.78 -9.49 14.89
#